data_AF-A0A399RH41-F1
#
_entry.id   AF-A0A399RH41-F1
#
_cell.length_a   1.000
_cell.length_b   1.000
_cell.length_c   1.000
_cell.angle_alpha   90.00
_cell.angle_beta   90.00
_cell.angle_gamma   90.00
#
_symmetry.space_group_name_H-M   'P 1'
#
loop_
_entity.id
_entity.type
_entity.pdbx_description
1 polymer ?
#
loop_
_entity_poly.entity_id
_entity_poly.type
_entity_poly.pdbx_seq_one_letter_code
_entity_poly.pdbx_strand_id
1 'polypeptide(L)'
;MRHSLPLSILILSTFLPATAQEAASFSTREVYACADLSDDAARLACYDDAVGRLKSAEETGEAVIVTRSEVEEVRRDSFGFSIPSLPNFASSVFSDSEKIDEVSYPVASVQKTPRGELYITLQNGQVWQQTDNKRVYYSAKRGVDSATIKSAALGSYMMKLDDGLQFRVERLK
;
A
#
# COMPACT_ATOMS: atom_id res chain seq x y z
N MET A 1 -68.17 54.36 -13.31
CA MET A 1 -66.86 54.69 -13.91
C MET A 1 -65.77 54.42 -12.87
N ARG A 2 -64.62 53.84 -13.30
CA ARG A 2 -63.35 53.57 -12.56
C ARG A 2 -63.03 52.10 -12.24
N HIS A 3 -62.61 51.37 -13.30
CA HIS A 3 -61.32 50.66 -13.47
C HIS A 3 -60.47 50.30 -12.23
N SER A 4 -60.22 49.00 -11.99
CA SER A 4 -58.93 48.24 -12.21
C SER A 4 -58.02 48.27 -10.96
N LEU A 5 -57.42 47.19 -10.44
CA LEU A 5 -56.48 46.19 -11.00
C LEU A 5 -56.30 45.01 -10.01
N PRO A 6 -56.05 43.76 -10.46
CA PRO A 6 -55.60 42.67 -9.60
C PRO A 6 -54.07 42.77 -9.33
N LEU A 7 -53.70 42.67 -8.05
CA LEU A 7 -52.31 42.69 -7.59
C LEU A 7 -51.67 41.32 -7.83
N SER A 8 -50.99 41.16 -8.97
CA SER A 8 -50.12 40.01 -9.24
C SER A 8 -48.85 40.09 -8.39
N ILE A 9 -48.70 39.19 -7.42
CA ILE A 9 -47.47 39.02 -6.65
C ILE A 9 -46.55 38.08 -7.42
N LEU A 10 -45.45 38.63 -7.94
CA LEU A 10 -44.41 37.94 -8.68
C LEU A 10 -43.43 37.29 -7.67
N ILE A 11 -43.43 35.96 -7.57
CA ILE A 11 -42.49 35.20 -6.75
C ILE A 11 -41.16 35.13 -7.53
N LEU A 12 -40.17 35.90 -7.09
CA LEU A 12 -38.83 35.91 -7.68
C LEU A 12 -37.98 34.81 -7.02
N SER A 13 -37.95 33.62 -7.64
CA SER A 13 -37.09 32.52 -7.20
C SER A 13 -35.63 32.81 -7.52
N THR A 14 -34.84 33.18 -6.52
CA THR A 14 -33.37 33.30 -6.64
C THR A 14 -32.75 31.91 -6.69
N PHE A 15 -32.33 31.46 -7.87
CA PHE A 15 -31.44 30.31 -8.03
C PHE A 15 -30.04 30.69 -7.55
N LEU A 16 -29.59 30.10 -6.44
CA LEU A 16 -28.17 30.11 -6.06
C LEU A 16 -27.44 29.09 -6.94
N PRO A 17 -26.44 29.49 -7.75
CA PRO A 17 -25.57 28.52 -8.40
C PRO A 17 -24.76 27.82 -7.31
N ALA A 18 -24.97 26.52 -7.14
CA ALA A 18 -24.07 25.67 -6.38
C ALA A 18 -22.74 25.64 -7.12
N THR A 19 -21.74 26.35 -6.60
CA THR A 19 -20.36 26.18 -7.04
C THR A 19 -19.98 24.75 -6.69
N ALA A 20 -19.93 23.87 -7.69
CA ALA A 20 -19.25 22.59 -7.57
C ALA A 20 -17.81 22.92 -7.18
N GLN A 21 -17.46 22.64 -5.93
CA GLN A 21 -16.08 22.67 -5.50
C GLN A 21 -15.40 21.53 -6.27
N GLU A 22 -14.80 21.87 -7.41
CA GLU A 22 -13.91 20.97 -8.11
C GLU A 22 -12.82 20.65 -7.10
N ALA A 23 -12.86 19.43 -6.55
CA ALA A 23 -11.91 18.97 -5.56
C ALA A 23 -10.53 19.25 -6.17
N ALA A 24 -9.78 20.13 -5.51
CA ALA A 24 -8.48 20.55 -6.00
C ALA A 24 -7.60 19.30 -6.10
N SER A 25 -7.42 18.79 -7.32
CA SER A 25 -6.61 17.60 -7.55
C SER A 25 -5.16 17.99 -7.33
N PHE A 26 -4.63 17.79 -6.13
CA PHE A 26 -3.21 17.96 -5.89
C PHE A 26 -2.45 16.94 -6.76
N SER A 27 -1.56 17.41 -7.61
CA SER A 27 -0.79 16.55 -8.51
C SER A 27 0.64 17.04 -8.60
N THR A 28 1.59 16.10 -8.69
CA THR A 28 3.00 16.41 -8.95
C THR A 28 3.20 17.18 -10.25
N ARG A 29 2.27 17.08 -11.20
CA ARG A 29 2.28 17.86 -12.44
C ARG A 29 2.19 19.37 -12.19
N GLU A 30 1.39 19.80 -11.22
CA GLU A 30 1.23 21.22 -10.89
C GLU A 30 2.53 21.80 -10.33
N VAL A 31 3.23 21.02 -9.49
CA VAL A 31 4.54 21.39 -8.94
C VAL A 31 5.59 21.49 -10.06
N TYR A 32 5.60 20.57 -11.01
CA TYR A 32 6.57 20.59 -12.12
C TYR A 32 6.34 21.73 -13.10
N ALA A 33 5.08 22.14 -13.33
CA ALA A 33 4.76 23.26 -14.21
C ALA A 33 5.38 24.59 -13.72
N CYS A 34 5.60 24.76 -12.42
CA CYS A 34 6.28 25.95 -11.88
C CYS A 34 7.72 26.09 -12.40
N ALA A 35 8.40 24.98 -12.74
CA ALA A 35 9.78 25.02 -13.25
C ALA A 35 9.89 25.68 -14.63
N ASP A 36 8.80 25.69 -15.40
CA ASP A 36 8.75 26.26 -16.75
C ASP A 36 8.60 27.80 -16.74
N LEU A 37 8.36 28.40 -15.57
CA LEU A 37 8.26 29.85 -15.41
C LEU A 37 9.66 30.50 -15.42
N SER A 38 9.84 31.47 -16.33
CA SER A 38 11.09 32.21 -16.49
C SER A 38 11.25 33.38 -15.52
N ASP A 39 10.13 33.97 -15.06
CA ASP A 39 10.13 35.03 -14.06
C ASP A 39 10.31 34.43 -12.66
N ASP A 40 11.33 34.89 -11.94
CA ASP A 40 11.70 34.33 -10.64
C ASP A 40 10.62 34.55 -9.58
N ALA A 41 9.96 35.71 -9.58
CA ALA A 41 8.92 36.02 -8.59
C ALA A 41 7.65 35.19 -8.85
N ALA A 42 7.26 35.04 -10.11
CA ALA A 42 6.15 34.19 -10.51
C ALA A 42 6.44 32.70 -10.20
N ARG A 43 7.66 32.24 -10.47
CA ARG A 43 8.09 30.87 -10.16
C ARG A 43 8.05 30.58 -8.66
N LEU A 44 8.55 31.50 -7.83
CA LEU A 44 8.52 31.35 -6.38
C LEU A 44 7.08 31.28 -5.85
N ALA A 45 6.23 32.22 -6.27
CA ALA A 45 4.82 32.23 -5.87
C ALA A 45 4.09 30.93 -6.29
N CYS A 46 4.41 30.39 -7.46
CA CYS A 46 3.86 29.12 -7.94
C CYS A 46 4.26 27.95 -7.03
N TYR A 47 5.55 27.85 -6.66
CA TYR A 47 6.00 26.79 -5.77
C TYR A 47 5.38 26.88 -4.37
N ASP A 48 5.29 28.10 -3.81
CA ASP A 48 4.71 28.31 -2.49
C ASP A 48 3.24 27.88 -2.43
N ASP A 49 2.45 28.19 -3.47
CA ASP A 49 1.05 27.75 -3.58
C ASP A 49 0.94 26.23 -3.74
N ALA A 50 1.69 25.65 -4.68
CA ALA A 50 1.63 24.22 -4.97
C ALA A 50 2.05 23.36 -3.77
N VAL A 51 3.12 23.75 -3.07
CA VAL A 51 3.58 23.07 -1.85
C VAL A 51 2.60 23.29 -0.70
N GLY A 52 2.02 24.49 -0.56
CA GLY A 52 0.99 24.77 0.44
C GLY A 52 -0.25 23.88 0.29
N ARG A 53 -0.69 23.64 -0.94
CA ARG A 53 -1.79 22.71 -1.26
C ARG A 53 -1.43 21.26 -0.96
N LEU A 54 -0.23 20.81 -1.34
CA LEU A 54 0.24 19.45 -1.02
C LEU A 54 0.29 19.21 0.49
N LYS A 55 0.86 20.17 1.25
CA LYS A 55 0.90 20.10 2.71
C LYS A 55 -0.50 20.01 3.32
N SER A 56 -1.44 20.82 2.82
CA SER A 56 -2.83 20.79 3.30
C SER A 56 -3.50 19.43 3.02
N ALA A 57 -3.21 18.83 1.86
CA ALA A 57 -3.69 17.50 1.51
C ALA A 57 -3.09 16.40 2.42
N GLU A 58 -1.82 16.51 2.79
CA GLU A 58 -1.19 15.59 3.77
C GLU A 58 -1.79 15.74 5.17
N GLU A 59 -1.97 16.97 5.65
CA GLU A 59 -2.53 17.25 6.98
C GLU A 59 -4.00 16.79 7.12
N THR A 60 -4.76 16.81 6.02
CA THR A 60 -6.16 16.32 5.97
C THR A 60 -6.28 14.84 5.65
N GLY A 61 -5.16 14.16 5.35
CA GLY A 61 -5.12 12.74 4.96
C GLY A 61 -5.63 12.46 3.55
N GLU A 62 -5.80 13.49 2.72
CA GLU A 62 -6.15 13.37 1.31
C GLU A 62 -4.95 12.93 0.45
N ALA A 63 -3.73 13.22 0.92
CA ALA A 63 -2.46 12.82 0.30
C ALA A 63 -1.54 12.09 1.28
N VAL A 64 -0.72 11.18 0.75
CA VAL A 64 0.45 10.64 1.45
C VAL A 64 1.58 10.40 0.46
N ILE A 65 2.79 10.81 0.82
CA ILE A 65 4.00 10.46 0.07
C ILE A 65 4.51 9.12 0.60
N VAL A 66 4.65 8.16 -0.30
CA VAL A 66 5.24 6.85 0.00
C VAL A 66 6.47 6.67 -0.88
N THR A 67 7.60 6.41 -0.24
CA THR A 67 8.86 6.10 -0.90
C THR A 67 8.86 4.67 -1.45
N ARG A 68 9.76 4.39 -2.39
CA ARG A 68 9.94 3.04 -2.92
C ARG A 68 10.36 2.04 -1.83
N SER A 69 11.20 2.45 -0.88
CA SER A 69 11.63 1.58 0.22
C SER A 69 10.47 1.15 1.12
N GLU A 70 9.55 2.07 1.43
CA GLU A 70 8.35 1.75 2.22
C GLU A 70 7.42 0.78 1.48
N VAL A 71 7.29 0.97 0.16
CA VAL A 71 6.56 0.02 -0.69
C VAL A 71 7.19 -1.38 -0.64
N GLU A 72 8.52 -1.48 -0.79
CA GLU A 72 9.19 -2.79 -0.77
C GLU A 72 9.11 -3.45 0.61
N GLU A 73 9.19 -2.68 1.70
CA GLU A 73 8.99 -3.19 3.06
C GLU A 73 7.59 -3.77 3.24
N VAL A 74 6.55 -3.02 2.84
CA VAL A 74 5.16 -3.48 2.89
C VAL A 74 4.96 -4.73 2.05
N ARG A 75 5.60 -4.83 0.87
CA ARG A 75 5.55 -6.06 0.06
C ARG A 75 6.22 -7.24 0.74
N ARG A 76 7.39 -7.02 1.32
CA ARG A 76 8.16 -8.04 2.02
C ARG A 76 7.36 -8.58 3.22
N ASP A 77 6.70 -7.69 3.96
CA ASP A 77 5.81 -8.06 5.07
C ASP A 77 4.48 -8.67 4.62
N SER A 78 4.03 -8.34 3.42
CA SER A 78 2.83 -8.92 2.80
C SER A 78 3.13 -10.17 1.97
N PHE A 79 4.40 -10.61 1.89
CA PHE A 79 4.78 -11.79 1.12
C PHE A 79 4.04 -13.02 1.62
N GLY A 80 3.47 -13.82 0.73
CA GLY A 80 2.58 -14.92 1.11
C GLY A 80 1.09 -14.56 1.21
N PHE A 81 0.72 -13.28 1.14
CA PHE A 81 -0.65 -12.82 1.18
C PHE A 81 -1.10 -12.30 -0.19
N SER A 82 -2.24 -12.75 -0.69
CA SER A 82 -2.88 -12.16 -1.86
C SER A 82 -3.60 -10.88 -1.45
N ILE A 83 -3.00 -9.71 -1.68
CA ILE A 83 -3.71 -8.43 -1.50
C ILE A 83 -4.68 -8.27 -2.68
N PRO A 84 -6.02 -8.26 -2.46
CA PRO A 84 -6.97 -8.07 -3.56
C PRO A 84 -6.88 -6.63 -4.08
N SER A 85 -6.62 -6.50 -5.39
CA SER A 85 -6.80 -5.29 -6.21
C SER A 85 -6.36 -3.96 -5.59
N LEU A 86 -5.06 -3.68 -5.65
CA LEU A 86 -4.57 -2.31 -5.54
C LEU A 86 -5.00 -1.50 -6.79
N PRO A 87 -5.38 -0.21 -6.66
CA PRO A 87 -5.70 0.64 -7.81
C PRO A 87 -4.52 0.70 -8.80
N ASN A 88 -4.79 0.91 -10.09
CA ASN A 88 -3.78 0.81 -11.17
C ASN A 88 -2.52 1.69 -10.97
N PHE A 89 -2.56 2.77 -10.18
CA PHE A 89 -1.36 3.55 -9.84
C PHE A 89 -0.45 2.82 -8.84
N ALA A 90 -1.05 2.06 -7.91
CA ALA A 90 -0.34 1.13 -7.05
C ALA A 90 0.00 -0.15 -7.83
N SER A 91 -0.62 -0.47 -8.96
CA SER A 91 -0.13 -1.56 -9.80
C SER A 91 1.17 -1.19 -10.52
N SER A 92 1.39 0.04 -11.00
CA SER A 92 2.68 0.39 -11.65
C SER A 92 3.84 0.47 -10.65
N VAL A 93 3.59 1.05 -9.46
CA VAL A 93 4.54 0.98 -8.35
C VAL A 93 4.76 -0.47 -7.95
N PHE A 94 3.64 -1.21 -7.77
CA PHE A 94 3.35 -2.65 -7.61
C PHE A 94 4.12 -3.70 -8.45
N SER A 95 4.12 -3.48 -9.77
CA SER A 95 4.20 -4.53 -10.79
C SER A 95 5.43 -4.42 -11.67
N ASP A 96 6.09 -3.26 -11.72
CA ASP A 96 7.27 -3.04 -12.58
C ASP A 96 8.61 -3.27 -11.87
N SER A 97 8.64 -3.43 -10.54
CA SER A 97 9.75 -4.12 -9.89
C SER A 97 9.54 -5.61 -10.01
N GLU A 98 10.53 -6.28 -10.59
CA GLU A 98 11.12 -7.51 -10.07
C GLU A 98 10.26 -8.14 -8.95
N LYS A 99 9.38 -9.07 -9.34
CA LYS A 99 8.57 -9.84 -8.38
C LYS A 99 9.52 -10.33 -7.31
N ILE A 100 9.25 -9.96 -6.05
CA ILE A 100 10.01 -10.47 -4.93
C ILE A 100 9.73 -11.97 -4.90
N ASP A 101 10.60 -12.77 -5.51
CA ASP A 101 10.43 -14.22 -5.56
C ASP A 101 10.98 -14.89 -4.32
N GLU A 102 11.81 -14.19 -3.54
CA GLU A 102 12.46 -14.70 -2.34
C GLU A 102 12.58 -13.63 -1.27
N VAL A 103 12.27 -14.01 -0.03
CA VAL A 103 12.35 -13.15 1.15
C VAL A 103 13.04 -13.92 2.28
N SER A 104 13.91 -13.26 3.05
CA SER A 104 14.53 -13.86 4.24
C SER A 104 14.15 -13.08 5.49
N TYR A 105 13.64 -13.74 6.53
CA TYR A 105 13.31 -13.06 7.80
C TYR A 105 13.87 -13.82 9.00
N PRO A 106 14.24 -13.10 10.07
CA PRO A 106 14.58 -13.74 11.33
C PRO A 106 13.40 -14.54 11.89
N VAL A 107 13.70 -15.70 12.48
CA VAL A 107 12.69 -16.57 13.08
C VAL A 107 12.49 -16.20 14.55
N ALA A 108 11.23 -15.99 14.95
CA ALA A 108 10.87 -15.75 16.34
C ALA A 108 10.63 -17.07 17.09
N SER A 109 9.95 -18.03 16.47
CA SER A 109 9.75 -19.35 17.07
C SER A 109 9.44 -20.43 16.04
N VAL A 110 9.74 -21.68 16.40
CA VAL A 110 9.34 -22.87 15.65
C VAL A 110 8.64 -23.83 16.59
N GLN A 111 7.42 -24.22 16.25
CA GLN A 111 6.63 -25.21 16.98
C GLN A 111 6.43 -26.43 16.09
N LYS A 112 6.36 -27.61 16.70
CA LYS A 112 6.14 -28.87 15.99
C LYS A 112 4.85 -29.52 16.46
N THR A 113 3.97 -29.88 15.53
CA THR A 113 2.73 -30.59 15.87
C THR A 113 3.01 -32.04 16.27
N PRO A 114 2.06 -32.73 16.93
CA PRO A 114 2.15 -34.16 17.18
C PRO A 114 2.32 -35.00 15.90
N ARG A 115 1.82 -34.50 14.75
CA ARG A 115 1.96 -35.14 13.43
C ARG A 115 3.31 -34.86 12.77
N GLY A 116 4.08 -33.92 13.32
CA GLY A 116 5.44 -33.62 12.91
C GLY A 116 5.59 -32.44 11.95
N GLU A 117 4.51 -31.74 11.63
CA GLU A 117 4.50 -30.50 10.84
C GLU A 117 5.08 -29.34 11.66
N LEU A 118 5.73 -28.39 10.99
CA LEU A 118 6.29 -27.19 11.60
C LEU A 118 5.35 -25.99 11.47
N TYR A 119 5.26 -25.21 12.54
CA TYR A 119 4.68 -23.88 12.59
C TYR A 119 5.80 -22.89 12.88
N ILE A 120 6.03 -21.95 11.97
CA ILE A 120 7.14 -21.01 12.02
C ILE A 120 6.55 -19.62 12.19
N THR A 121 6.92 -18.95 13.28
CA THR A 121 6.60 -17.55 13.52
C THR A 121 7.84 -16.72 13.22
N LEU A 122 7.73 -15.74 12.33
CA LEU A 122 8.81 -14.81 12.00
C LEU A 122 8.80 -13.61 12.95
N GLN A 123 9.90 -12.86 13.04
CA GLN A 123 9.98 -11.67 13.91
C GLN A 123 9.01 -10.55 13.50
N ASN A 124 8.62 -10.47 12.22
CA ASN A 124 7.57 -9.54 11.76
C ASN A 124 6.13 -10.04 12.05
N GLY A 125 5.98 -11.16 12.78
CA GLY A 125 4.70 -11.69 13.22
C GLY A 125 3.98 -12.61 12.22
N GLN A 126 4.54 -12.81 11.02
CA GLN A 126 3.99 -13.78 10.06
C GLN A 126 4.05 -15.19 10.61
N VAL A 127 3.01 -15.98 10.35
CA VAL A 127 2.93 -17.38 10.76
C VAL A 127 2.76 -18.28 9.55
N TRP A 128 3.65 -19.28 9.44
CA TRP A 128 3.72 -20.22 8.32
C TRP A 128 3.61 -21.65 8.83
N GLN A 129 2.85 -22.50 8.13
CA GLN A 129 2.71 -23.91 8.43
C GLN A 129 3.28 -24.77 7.31
N GLN A 130 4.04 -25.81 7.66
CA GLN A 130 4.45 -26.85 6.72
C GLN A 130 3.25 -27.65 6.24
N THR A 131 3.10 -27.81 4.92
CA THR A 131 1.98 -28.53 4.29
C THR A 131 2.38 -29.81 3.57
N ASP A 132 3.69 -30.06 3.40
CA ASP A 132 4.17 -31.34 2.85
C ASP A 132 4.51 -32.35 3.95
N ASN A 133 4.70 -33.61 3.54
CA ASN A 133 5.09 -34.70 4.44
C ASN A 133 6.61 -34.80 4.65
N LYS A 134 7.39 -33.78 4.27
CA LYS A 134 8.86 -33.84 4.32
C LYS A 134 9.32 -33.76 5.77
N ARG A 135 10.18 -34.68 6.20
CA ARG A 135 10.75 -34.62 7.55
C ARG A 135 11.84 -33.56 7.60
N VAL A 136 11.51 -32.39 8.14
CA VAL A 136 12.46 -31.30 8.40
C VAL A 136 13.06 -31.50 9.78
N TYR A 137 14.39 -31.55 9.86
CA TYR A 137 15.09 -31.64 11.13
C TYR A 137 15.19 -30.25 11.76
N TYR A 138 14.61 -30.10 12.96
CA TYR A 138 14.70 -28.90 13.78
C TYR A 138 15.16 -29.29 15.18
N SER A 139 16.07 -28.51 15.76
CA SER A 139 16.55 -28.69 17.13
C SER A 139 16.24 -27.44 17.94
N ALA A 140 15.31 -27.56 18.90
CA ALA A 140 14.98 -26.46 19.82
C ALA A 140 16.19 -25.95 20.61
N LYS A 141 17.21 -26.78 20.83
CA LYS A 141 18.46 -26.38 21.51
C LYS A 141 19.36 -25.49 20.66
N ARG A 142 19.39 -25.73 19.34
CA ARG A 142 20.17 -24.90 18.41
C ARG A 142 19.40 -23.66 17.97
N GLY A 143 18.07 -23.75 17.95
CA GLY A 143 17.24 -22.69 17.39
C GLY A 143 17.29 -22.69 15.87
N VAL A 144 16.75 -21.62 15.30
CA VAL A 144 16.82 -21.24 13.89
C VAL A 144 16.97 -19.74 13.88
N ASP A 145 17.93 -19.23 13.11
CA ASP A 145 18.17 -17.78 13.06
C ASP A 145 17.26 -17.12 12.02
N SER A 146 17.12 -17.75 10.86
CA SER A 146 16.43 -17.18 9.70
C SER A 146 15.62 -18.19 8.90
N ALA A 147 14.56 -17.69 8.26
CA ALA A 147 13.75 -18.44 7.31
C ALA A 147 13.78 -17.72 5.96
N THR A 148 14.20 -18.42 4.91
CA THR A 148 14.10 -17.97 3.53
C THR A 148 12.85 -18.57 2.90
N ILE A 149 11.96 -17.73 2.38
CA ILE A 149 10.68 -18.10 1.79
C ILE A 149 10.74 -17.72 0.31
N LYS A 150 10.44 -18.69 -0.55
CA LYS A 150 10.46 -18.54 -2.00
C LYS A 150 9.10 -18.83 -2.61
N SER A 151 8.69 -18.00 -3.57
CA SER A 151 7.53 -18.25 -4.43
C SER A 151 7.77 -19.51 -5.28
N ALA A 152 6.75 -20.34 -5.42
CA ALA A 152 6.73 -21.49 -6.30
C ALA A 152 5.52 -21.43 -7.24
N ALA A 153 5.41 -22.41 -8.14
CA ALA A 153 4.31 -22.47 -9.09
C ALA A 153 2.95 -22.51 -8.38
N LEU A 154 1.92 -21.95 -9.04
CA LEU A 154 0.52 -22.00 -8.62
C LEU A 154 0.25 -21.36 -7.24
N GLY A 155 1.00 -20.32 -6.86
CA GLY A 155 0.80 -19.59 -5.61
C GLY A 155 1.22 -20.37 -4.36
N SER A 156 2.01 -21.43 -4.52
CA SER A 156 2.61 -22.16 -3.40
C SER A 156 3.93 -21.51 -2.95
N TYR A 157 4.35 -21.77 -1.71
CA TYR A 157 5.58 -21.23 -1.15
C TYR A 157 6.47 -22.34 -0.59
N MET A 158 7.78 -22.17 -0.74
CA MET A 158 8.81 -23.05 -0.17
C MET A 158 9.57 -22.29 0.90
N MET A 159 9.80 -22.90 2.05
CA MET A 159 10.61 -22.33 3.13
C MET A 159 11.89 -23.15 3.31
N LYS A 160 12.99 -22.46 3.60
CA LYS A 160 14.26 -23.02 4.08
C LYS A 160 14.58 -22.37 5.42
N LEU A 161 14.90 -23.16 6.43
CA LEU A 161 15.37 -22.66 7.73
C LEU A 161 16.90 -22.73 7.71
N ASP A 162 17.56 -21.58 7.87
CA ASP A 162 19.02 -21.42 7.73
C ASP A 162 19.57 -22.14 6.48
N ASP A 163 20.54 -23.04 6.65
CA ASP A 163 21.11 -23.88 5.59
C ASP A 163 20.45 -25.27 5.48
N GLY A 164 19.24 -25.39 6.01
CA GLY A 164 18.46 -26.62 6.02
C GLY A 164 17.86 -27.01 4.66
N LEU A 165 17.02 -28.05 4.68
CA LEU A 165 16.27 -28.49 3.51
C LEU A 165 15.06 -27.58 3.28
N GLN A 166 14.75 -27.31 2.00
CA GLN A 166 13.51 -26.65 1.62
C GLN A 166 12.29 -27.56 1.81
N PHE A 167 11.16 -27.01 2.26
CA PHE A 167 9.87 -27.69 2.42
C PHE A 167 8.72 -26.74 2.07
N ARG A 168 7.56 -27.30 1.71
CA ARG A 168 6.39 -26.51 1.32
C ARG A 168 5.68 -25.93 2.54
N VAL A 169 5.32 -24.66 2.44
CA VAL A 169 4.60 -23.93 3.48
C VAL A 169 3.39 -23.19 2.95
N GLU A 170 2.44 -22.93 3.83
CA GLU A 170 1.30 -22.05 3.62
C GLU A 170 1.26 -20.99 4.73
N ARG A 171 0.95 -19.75 4.36
CA ARG A 171 0.84 -18.64 5.32
C ARG A 171 -0.52 -18.71 6.01
N LEU A 172 -0.50 -18.65 7.34
CA LEU A 172 -1.71 -18.64 8.18
C LEU A 172 -2.08 -17.24 8.67
N LYS A 173 -1.08 -16.37 8.87
CA LYS A 173 -1.23 -15.00 9.38
C LYS A 173 -0.13 -14.10 8.83
#